data_AF-A0A7K7SD68-F1
#
_entry.id   AF-A0A7K7SD68-F1
#
_cell.length_a   1.000
_cell.length_b   1.000
_cell.length_c   1.000
_cell.angle_alpha   90.00
_cell.angle_beta   90.00
_cell.angle_gamma   90.00
#
_symmetry.space_group_name_H-M   'P 1'
#
loop_
_entity.id
_entity.type
_entity.pdbx_description
1 polymer ?
#
loop_
_entity_poly.entity_id
_entity_poly.type
_entity_poly.pdbx_seq_one_letter_code
_entity_poly.pdbx_strand_id
1 'polypeptide(L)'
;QSTCSLRGCCWSPQSDANVPWCFFSPNHGYQVRGSQRSTKAGFEATLDRLPSPSLFGNDIQTVLLSAEYQTNNRFRFKITDPKAQRYEVPHEHVKPFQGSMASNPNYKVEL
;
A
#
# COMPACT_ATOMS: atom_id res chain seq x y z
N GLN A 1 9.49 17.82 -18.98
CA GLN A 1 10.05 18.43 -17.76
C GLN A 1 8.99 19.11 -16.88
N SER A 2 8.26 20.13 -17.36
CA SER A 2 7.30 20.90 -16.55
C SER A 2 6.30 20.06 -15.74
N THR A 3 5.62 19.10 -16.40
CA THR A 3 4.68 18.18 -15.73
C THR A 3 5.36 17.31 -14.67
N CYS A 4 6.63 16.96 -14.88
CA CYS A 4 7.40 16.16 -13.92
C CYS A 4 7.66 16.94 -12.63
N SER A 5 8.12 18.19 -12.79
CA SER A 5 8.37 19.10 -11.68
C SER A 5 7.09 19.45 -10.92
N LEU A 6 5.97 19.68 -11.63
CA LEU A 6 4.67 19.94 -11.01
C LEU A 6 4.15 18.76 -10.18
N ARG A 7 4.48 17.53 -10.60
CA ARG A 7 4.20 16.30 -9.86
C ARG A 7 5.19 16.02 -8.74
N GLY A 8 6.23 16.85 -8.54
CA GLY A 8 7.26 16.62 -7.53
C GLY A 8 8.12 15.38 -7.80
N CYS A 9 8.22 14.96 -9.07
CA CYS A 9 8.99 13.80 -9.49
C CYS A 9 10.42 14.18 -9.91
N CYS A 10 11.27 13.16 -10.12
CA CYS A 10 12.63 13.32 -10.61
C CYS A 10 12.64 13.34 -12.15
N TRP A 11 13.32 14.32 -12.75
CA TRP A 11 13.49 14.45 -14.20
C TRP A 11 14.91 14.06 -14.62
N SER A 12 15.05 13.02 -15.43
CA SER A 12 16.32 12.53 -15.96
C SER A 12 16.12 11.99 -17.38
N PRO A 13 16.37 12.80 -18.42
CA PRO A 13 16.27 12.36 -19.81
C PRO A 13 17.18 11.17 -20.10
N GLN A 14 16.70 10.20 -20.88
CA GLN A 14 17.41 8.97 -21.20
C GLN A 14 17.52 8.81 -22.72
N SER A 15 18.60 8.18 -23.18
CA SER A 15 18.80 7.84 -24.60
C SER A 15 17.87 6.70 -25.05
N ASP A 16 17.58 5.75 -24.16
CA ASP A 16 16.60 4.69 -24.39
C ASP A 16 15.18 5.21 -24.08
N ALA A 17 14.29 5.10 -25.08
CA ALA A 17 12.91 5.53 -24.97
C ALA A 17 12.07 4.69 -23.99
N ASN A 18 12.53 3.47 -23.63
CA ASN A 18 11.85 2.60 -22.68
C ASN A 18 12.14 2.95 -21.21
N VAL A 19 13.17 3.78 -20.96
CA VAL A 19 13.50 4.22 -19.60
C VAL A 19 12.72 5.49 -19.28
N PRO A 20 11.94 5.54 -18.19
CA PRO A 20 11.10 6.69 -17.91
C PRO A 20 11.94 7.93 -17.59
N TRP A 21 11.75 8.99 -18.39
CA TRP A 21 12.43 10.26 -18.15
C TRP A 21 11.94 11.00 -16.91
N CYS A 22 10.74 10.66 -16.43
CA CYS A 22 10.14 11.19 -15.22
C CYS A 22 9.71 10.05 -14.31
N PHE A 23 10.25 9.98 -13.10
CA PHE A 23 10.02 8.88 -12.18
C PHE A 23 9.81 9.39 -10.75
N PHE A 24 9.18 8.57 -9.91
CA PHE A 24 8.87 8.95 -8.54
C PHE A 24 10.13 9.21 -7.70
N SER A 25 10.09 10.29 -6.94
CA SER A 25 11.04 10.54 -5.86
C SER A 25 10.70 9.68 -4.62
N PRO A 26 11.66 9.45 -3.69
CA PRO A 26 11.36 8.84 -2.39
C PRO A 26 10.33 9.57 -1.54
N ASN A 27 10.04 10.85 -1.84
CA ASN A 27 9.05 11.67 -1.13
C ASN A 27 7.60 11.35 -1.52
N HIS A 28 7.38 10.44 -2.47
CA HIS A 28 6.05 9.96 -2.85
C HIS A 28 5.75 8.64 -2.15
N GLY A 29 4.56 8.52 -1.59
CA GLY A 29 4.10 7.30 -0.94
C GLY A 29 3.50 7.57 0.42
N TYR A 30 3.58 6.57 1.30
CA TYR A 30 3.06 6.63 2.66
C TYR A 30 4.13 6.16 3.63
N GLN A 31 4.05 6.65 4.86
CA GLN A 31 4.86 6.19 5.98
C GLN A 31 3.97 5.56 7.05
N VAL A 32 4.52 4.60 7.79
CA VAL A 32 3.83 4.01 8.94
C VAL A 32 3.65 5.07 10.02
N ARG A 33 2.40 5.27 10.47
CA ARG A 33 2.09 6.07 11.65
C ARG A 33 2.23 5.19 12.89
N GLY A 34 3.26 5.47 13.68
CA GLY A 34 3.50 4.76 14.94
C GLY A 34 3.96 3.33 14.71
N SER A 35 3.38 2.37 15.45
CA SER A 35 3.74 0.96 15.37
C SER A 35 2.64 0.11 14.75
N GLN A 36 3.01 -1.07 14.25
CA GLN A 36 2.06 -2.12 13.91
C GLN A 36 1.26 -2.58 15.13
N ARG A 37 -0.02 -2.90 14.92
CA ARG A 37 -0.93 -3.49 15.91
C ARG A 37 -1.17 -4.95 15.55
N SER A 38 -0.82 -5.88 16.43
CA SER A 38 -1.13 -7.30 16.24
C SER A 38 -2.63 -7.56 16.23
N THR A 39 -3.06 -8.50 15.40
CA THR A 39 -4.44 -9.00 15.34
C THR A 39 -4.44 -10.52 15.41
N LYS A 40 -5.62 -11.13 15.57
CA LYS A 40 -5.76 -12.59 15.54
C LYS A 40 -5.23 -13.22 14.25
N ALA A 41 -5.42 -12.53 13.11
CA ALA A 41 -5.06 -13.02 11.78
C ALA A 41 -3.66 -12.59 11.31
N GLY A 42 -3.07 -11.54 11.92
CA GLY A 42 -1.80 -10.97 11.53
C GLY A 42 -1.54 -9.64 12.20
N PHE A 43 -1.52 -8.55 11.43
CA PHE A 43 -1.28 -7.22 11.97
C PHE A 43 -2.03 -6.15 11.17
N GLU A 44 -2.11 -4.96 11.75
CA GLU A 44 -2.57 -3.75 11.08
C GLU A 44 -1.56 -2.61 11.28
N ALA A 45 -1.46 -1.74 10.28
CA ALA A 45 -0.67 -0.53 10.36
C ALA A 45 -1.44 0.64 9.74
N THR A 46 -1.49 1.76 10.45
CA THR A 46 -2.00 3.01 9.88
C THR A 46 -0.88 3.65 9.06
N LEU A 47 -1.16 4.06 7.83
CA LEU A 47 -0.20 4.70 6.96
C LEU A 47 -0.66 6.13 6.64
N ASP A 48 0.26 7.09 6.77
CA ASP A 48 0.02 8.49 6.40
C ASP A 48 0.72 8.85 5.11
N ARG A 49 0.02 9.56 4.24
CA ARG A 49 0.56 10.03 2.98
C ARG A 49 1.69 11.00 3.24
N LEU A 50 2.81 10.81 2.54
CA LEU A 50 3.89 11.79 2.53
C LEU A 50 3.42 13.09 1.86
N PRO A 51 3.93 14.26 2.28
CA PRO A 51 3.57 15.54 1.69
C PRO A 51 4.19 15.68 0.29
N SER A 52 3.49 15.17 -0.72
CA SER A 52 3.83 15.30 -2.14
C SER A 52 2.67 15.89 -2.96
N PRO A 53 2.94 16.52 -4.12
CA PRO A 53 1.89 16.99 -5.01
C PRO A 53 0.91 15.88 -5.40
N SER A 54 -0.35 16.24 -5.62
CA SER A 54 -1.34 15.30 -6.13
C SER A 54 -1.08 15.00 -7.60
N LEU A 55 -1.20 13.73 -8.00
CA LEU A 55 -1.07 13.34 -9.40
C LEU A 55 -2.39 13.46 -10.16
N PHE A 56 -3.48 13.02 -9.53
CA PHE A 56 -4.81 12.89 -10.15
C PHE A 56 -5.95 13.40 -9.25
N GLY A 57 -5.64 14.04 -8.13
CA GLY A 57 -6.62 14.52 -7.15
C GLY A 57 -7.10 13.43 -6.17
N ASN A 58 -7.89 13.85 -5.18
CA ASN A 58 -8.58 12.98 -4.21
C ASN A 58 -7.67 11.99 -3.45
N ASP A 59 -6.47 12.43 -3.07
CA ASP A 59 -5.57 11.63 -2.26
C ASP A 59 -6.16 11.32 -0.87
N ILE A 60 -6.11 10.05 -0.47
CA ILE A 60 -6.57 9.60 0.85
C ILE A 60 -5.41 9.77 1.85
N GLN A 61 -5.51 10.76 2.73
CA GLN A 61 -4.37 11.12 3.60
C GLN A 61 -3.94 10.02 4.58
N THR A 62 -4.89 9.22 5.05
CA THR A 62 -4.63 8.14 6.01
C THR A 62 -5.30 6.87 5.51
N VAL A 63 -4.54 5.80 5.35
CA VAL A 63 -5.03 4.48 4.95
C VAL A 63 -4.69 3.45 6.01
N LEU A 64 -5.43 2.34 6.03
CA LEU A 64 -5.20 1.20 6.91
C LEU A 64 -4.70 0.01 6.09
N LEU A 65 -3.48 -0.43 6.39
CA LEU A 65 -2.97 -1.72 5.97
C LEU A 65 -3.46 -2.79 6.96
N SER A 66 -4.19 -3.79 6.46
CA SER A 66 -4.55 -4.99 7.23
C SER A 66 -3.92 -6.22 6.58
N ALA A 67 -3.16 -6.97 7.38
CA ALA A 67 -2.39 -8.13 6.96
C ALA A 67 -2.91 -9.42 7.64
N GLU A 68 -3.05 -10.48 6.84
CA GLU A 68 -3.61 -11.78 7.22
C GLU A 68 -2.63 -12.90 6.79
N TYR A 69 -2.12 -13.66 7.77
CA TYR A 69 -1.36 -14.89 7.52
C TYR A 69 -2.33 -16.06 7.34
N GLN A 70 -2.99 -16.11 6.19
CA GLN A 70 -4.12 -17.00 5.97
C GLN A 70 -3.75 -18.49 5.97
N THR A 71 -2.63 -18.84 5.35
CA THR A 71 -2.07 -20.21 5.37
C THR A 71 -0.54 -20.16 5.38
N ASN A 72 0.11 -21.32 5.53
CA ASN A 72 1.57 -21.41 5.44
C ASN A 72 2.12 -20.97 4.07
N ASN A 73 1.29 -20.92 3.03
CA ASN A 73 1.68 -20.56 1.66
C ASN A 73 0.88 -19.37 1.10
N ARG A 74 0.04 -18.72 1.91
CA ARG A 74 -0.81 -17.62 1.46
C ARG A 74 -0.84 -16.50 2.49
N PHE A 75 -0.20 -15.40 2.10
CA PHE A 75 -0.34 -14.10 2.74
C PHE A 75 -1.41 -13.29 2.01
N ARG A 76 -2.18 -12.50 2.74
CA ARG A 76 -3.07 -11.50 2.16
C ARG A 76 -2.87 -10.19 2.89
N PHE A 77 -2.86 -9.09 2.14
CA PHE A 77 -2.99 -7.76 2.71
C PHE A 77 -4.02 -6.95 1.93
N LYS A 78 -4.59 -5.94 2.58
CA LYS A 78 -5.41 -4.92 1.93
C LYS A 78 -5.04 -3.54 2.47
N ILE A 79 -5.11 -2.54 1.60
CA ILE A 79 -4.99 -1.13 1.97
C ILE A 79 -6.37 -0.52 1.77
N THR A 80 -6.94 0.02 2.83
CA THR A 80 -8.32 0.52 2.86
C THR A 80 -8.39 1.94 3.40
N ASP A 81 -9.44 2.65 3.06
CA ASP A 81 -9.76 3.93 3.71
C ASP A 81 -10.51 3.63 5.03
N PRO A 82 -9.94 3.95 6.20
CA PRO A 82 -10.57 3.67 7.48
C PRO A 82 -11.76 4.60 7.76
N LYS A 83 -11.92 5.71 7.02
CA LYS A 83 -12.99 6.70 7.23
C LYS A 83 -14.16 6.52 6.27
N ALA A 84 -13.95 5.85 5.14
CA ALA A 84 -14.98 5.64 4.14
C ALA A 84 -14.91 4.24 3.53
N GLN A 85 -16.02 3.50 3.57
CA GLN A 85 -16.11 2.21 2.90
C GLN A 85 -15.99 2.42 1.38
N ARG A 86 -14.96 1.80 0.78
CA ARG A 86 -14.78 1.78 -0.67
C ARG A 86 -15.32 0.48 -1.25
N TYR A 87 -15.51 0.45 -2.56
CA TYR A 87 -15.92 -0.76 -3.26
C TYR A 87 -14.91 -1.89 -3.03
N GLU A 88 -15.41 -3.02 -2.53
CA GLU A 88 -14.70 -4.30 -2.49
C GLU A 88 -15.41 -5.25 -3.47
N VAL A 89 -14.65 -6.05 -4.23
CA VAL A 89 -15.22 -6.98 -5.21
C VAL A 89 -16.08 -8.02 -4.49
N PRO A 90 -17.38 -8.15 -4.82
CA PRO A 90 -18.26 -9.15 -4.22
C PRO A 90 -18.00 -10.54 -4.81
N HIS A 91 -16.86 -11.13 -4.44
CA HIS A 91 -16.42 -12.39 -5.02
C HIS A 91 -17.23 -13.58 -4.48
N GLU A 92 -17.72 -14.44 -5.38
CA GLU A 92 -18.60 -15.56 -5.02
C GLU A 92 -17.91 -16.62 -4.14
N HIS A 93 -16.65 -16.94 -4.45
CA HIS A 93 -15.86 -17.97 -3.74
C HIS A 93 -14.88 -17.45 -2.68
N VAL A 94 -14.28 -16.26 -2.85
CA VAL A 94 -13.33 -15.72 -1.86
C VAL A 94 -14.10 -15.17 -0.67
N LYS A 95 -13.94 -15.79 0.50
CA LYS A 95 -14.63 -15.40 1.74
C LYS A 95 -13.71 -14.58 2.67
N PRO A 96 -14.27 -13.71 3.51
CA PRO A 96 -13.51 -13.05 4.58
C PRO A 96 -12.82 -14.08 5.49
N PHE A 97 -11.57 -13.82 5.82
CA PHE A 97 -10.80 -14.70 6.69
C PHE A 97 -11.21 -14.51 8.15
N GLN A 98 -11.57 -15.60 8.84
CA GLN A 98 -11.99 -15.61 10.25
C GLN A 98 -11.04 -16.43 11.15
N GLY A 99 -9.96 -16.97 10.55
CA GLY A 99 -8.98 -17.82 11.22
C GLY A 99 -7.98 -17.04 12.07
N SER A 100 -7.15 -17.77 12.81
CA SER A 100 -5.92 -17.24 13.40
C SER A 100 -4.78 -17.27 12.39
N MET A 101 -3.72 -16.50 12.66
CA MET A 101 -2.50 -16.53 11.86
C MET A 101 -1.93 -17.96 11.72
N ALA A 102 -1.41 -18.27 10.54
CA ALA A 102 -0.78 -19.56 10.25
C ALA A 102 0.47 -19.80 11.14
N SER A 103 0.63 -21.02 11.67
CA SER A 103 1.65 -21.31 12.68
C SER A 103 3.08 -21.38 12.14
N ASN A 104 3.27 -21.78 10.88
CA ASN A 104 4.61 -21.95 10.29
C ASN A 104 4.62 -21.49 8.82
N PRO A 105 4.55 -20.17 8.57
CA PRO A 105 4.53 -19.64 7.21
C PRO A 105 5.86 -19.86 6.50
N ASN A 106 5.79 -20.25 5.23
CA ASN A 106 6.94 -20.40 4.33
C ASN A 106 7.44 -19.05 3.77
N TYR A 107 7.05 -17.95 4.43
CA TYR A 107 7.35 -16.59 4.03
C TYR A 107 7.54 -15.70 5.27
N LYS A 108 8.29 -14.61 5.09
CA LYS A 108 8.44 -13.54 6.08
C LYS A 108 7.92 -12.24 5.49
N VAL A 109 7.26 -11.43 6.30
CA VAL A 109 6.78 -10.10 5.93
C VAL A 109 7.56 -9.07 6.74
N GLU A 110 8.09 -8.07 6.05
CA GLU A 110 8.78 -6.92 6.63
C GLU A 110 8.03 -5.66 6.19
N LEU A 111 7.84 -4.72 7.12
CA LEU A 111 7.15 -3.46 6.92
C LEU A 111 8.15 -2.30 6.98
#